data_AF-A0A7J6VJM1-F1
#
_entry.id   AF-A0A7J6VJM1-F1
#
_cell.length_a   1.000
_cell.length_b   1.000
_cell.length_c   1.000
_cell.angle_alpha   90.00
_cell.angle_beta   90.00
_cell.angle_gamma   90.00
#
_symmetry.space_group_name_H-M   'P 1'
#
loop_
_entity.id
_entity.type
_entity.pdbx_description
1 polymer ?
#
loop_
_entity_poly.entity_id
_entity_poly.type
_entity_poly.pdbx_seq_one_letter_code
_entity_poly.pdbx_strand_id
1 'polypeptide(L)'
;MFRIAIKFLILVVFLGSIMIWIMKPTSTYSNVWRLSIQAKTNSTYLGKQGGPLLLHTFPILFIAALGCVYLHLEKKRGITNCSERAAEEKNAVSLWKQPVFVKGPLGIVFWTELAFIVMFIALLVWSFAAYLKIGFSQIVPQLAAESGEQVWQANLDIAALRLGNLGNICLALLFFPVTRGSSVLPLVGLTSEASIKYHIWLGHITMTLFTAHGVLYIIFWIATNQLSETLKWDKIWISNVAGELSLLFGLFMWVTSFARIRRQMFELFFYTHNLYTLFFIFFVLHCGISYSFIAMPGLYLFLIDRYLRFLQSRQKVCVLSSRILPCETLELNFSKNTGLEYSPTSIIFINVPSISKLQWHPYTITSNSNLEPEKLSVVIGRGG
;
A
#
# COMPACT_ATOMS: atom_id res chain seq x y z
N MET A 1 6.14 -5.38 -31.51
CA MET A 1 7.52 -5.29 -30.99
C MET A 1 7.64 -4.34 -29.78
N PHE A 2 7.32 -3.05 -29.91
CA PHE A 2 7.49 -2.05 -28.84
C PHE A 2 6.79 -2.39 -27.49
N ARG A 3 5.55 -2.89 -27.50
CA ARG A 3 4.83 -3.27 -26.26
C ARG A 3 5.44 -4.47 -25.54
N ILE A 4 5.96 -5.43 -26.30
CA ILE A 4 6.63 -6.61 -25.75
C ILE A 4 7.92 -6.17 -25.06
N ALA A 5 8.66 -5.23 -25.68
CA ALA A 5 9.84 -4.63 -25.07
C ALA A 5 9.51 -3.88 -23.75
N ILE A 6 8.44 -3.08 -23.72
CA ILE A 6 8.01 -2.40 -22.47
C ILE A 6 7.63 -3.42 -21.39
N LYS A 7 6.85 -4.46 -21.73
CA LYS A 7 6.44 -5.50 -20.78
C LYS A 7 7.63 -6.27 -20.24
N PHE A 8 8.59 -6.61 -21.10
CA PHE A 8 9.84 -7.25 -20.71
C PHE A 8 10.67 -6.36 -19.79
N LEU A 9 10.82 -5.07 -20.11
CA LEU A 9 11.53 -4.11 -19.28
C LEU A 9 10.91 -3.96 -17.90
N ILE A 10 9.57 -3.84 -17.82
CA ILE A 10 8.83 -3.81 -16.54
C ILE A 10 9.12 -5.07 -15.73
N LEU A 11 9.09 -6.25 -16.35
CA LEU A 11 9.36 -7.52 -15.69
C LEU A 11 10.79 -7.57 -15.13
N VAL A 12 11.79 -7.17 -15.92
CA VAL A 12 13.20 -7.14 -15.48
C VAL A 12 13.38 -6.21 -14.29
N VAL A 13 12.82 -5.00 -14.32
CA VAL A 13 12.91 -4.03 -13.21
C VAL A 13 12.19 -4.55 -11.96
N PHE A 14 11.04 -5.21 -12.13
CA PHE A 14 10.27 -5.81 -11.04
C PHE A 14 11.05 -6.95 -10.36
N LEU A 15 11.61 -7.88 -11.16
CA LEU A 15 12.44 -8.97 -10.63
C LEU A 15 13.70 -8.44 -9.93
N GLY A 16 14.33 -7.40 -10.48
CA GLY A 16 15.44 -6.71 -9.83
C GLY A 16 15.04 -6.11 -8.48
N SER A 17 13.84 -5.52 -8.39
CA SER A 17 13.32 -4.96 -7.13
C SER A 17 13.09 -6.05 -6.07
N ILE A 18 12.57 -7.22 -6.47
CA ILE A 18 12.42 -8.38 -5.58
C ILE A 18 13.78 -8.89 -5.10
N MET A 19 14.77 -9.00 -6.00
CA MET A 19 16.13 -9.41 -5.65
C MET A 19 16.73 -8.49 -4.58
N ILE A 20 16.54 -7.18 -4.69
CA ILE A 20 17.01 -6.23 -3.66
C ILE A 20 16.38 -6.55 -2.30
N TRP A 21 15.08 -6.84 -2.21
CA TRP A 21 14.43 -7.20 -0.95
C TRP A 21 14.98 -8.51 -0.35
N ILE A 22 15.20 -9.53 -1.18
CA ILE A 22 15.75 -10.83 -0.74
C ILE A 22 17.20 -10.69 -0.24
N MET A 23 18.00 -9.86 -0.91
CA MET A 23 19.41 -9.68 -0.59
C MET A 23 19.65 -8.70 0.56
N LYS A 24 18.78 -7.71 0.77
CA LYS A 24 18.91 -6.69 1.82
C LYS A 24 19.25 -7.23 3.22
N PRO A 25 18.65 -8.33 3.72
CA PRO A 25 18.97 -8.87 5.05
C PRO A 25 20.26 -9.68 5.11
N THR A 26 21.01 -9.84 4.01
CA THR A 26 22.23 -10.67 3.96
C THR A 26 23.49 -9.89 4.33
N SER A 27 24.52 -10.62 4.77
CA SER A 27 25.85 -10.04 5.07
C SER A 27 26.50 -9.44 3.82
N THR A 28 26.33 -10.09 2.67
CA THR A 28 26.79 -9.61 1.36
C THR A 28 26.24 -8.22 1.07
N TYR A 29 24.95 -7.99 1.32
CA TYR A 29 24.37 -6.67 1.12
C TYR A 29 24.93 -5.66 2.12
N SER A 30 24.94 -5.99 3.41
CA SER A 30 25.38 -5.06 4.46
C SER A 30 26.84 -4.62 4.31
N ASN A 31 27.73 -5.56 3.98
CA ASN A 31 29.18 -5.36 4.00
C ASN A 31 29.75 -4.94 2.65
N VAL A 32 29.16 -5.38 1.54
CA VAL A 32 29.70 -5.13 0.19
C VAL A 32 28.79 -4.20 -0.60
N TRP A 33 27.54 -4.59 -0.82
CA TRP A 33 26.67 -3.87 -1.76
C TRP A 33 26.29 -2.49 -1.21
N ARG A 34 25.92 -2.40 0.07
CA ARG A 34 25.52 -1.13 0.70
C ARG A 34 26.63 -0.08 0.60
N LEU A 35 27.88 -0.47 0.87
CA LEU A 35 29.03 0.44 0.78
C LEU A 35 29.29 0.87 -0.67
N SER A 36 29.28 -0.08 -1.62
CA SER A 36 29.48 0.21 -3.04
C SER A 36 28.38 1.13 -3.61
N ILE A 37 27.12 0.84 -3.27
CA ILE A 37 25.97 1.64 -3.70
C ILE A 37 26.05 3.03 -3.09
N GLN A 38 26.35 3.14 -1.79
CA GLN A 38 26.48 4.44 -1.13
C GLN A 38 27.62 5.27 -1.76
N ALA A 39 28.77 4.65 -2.07
CA ALA A 39 29.87 5.35 -2.75
C ALA A 39 29.47 5.91 -4.12
N LYS A 40 28.63 5.17 -4.87
CA LYS A 40 28.17 5.58 -6.22
C LYS A 40 26.97 6.54 -6.21
N THR A 41 26.16 6.51 -5.16
CA THR A 41 24.89 7.26 -5.09
C THR A 41 24.93 8.48 -4.17
N ASN A 42 26.00 8.63 -3.39
CA ASN A 42 26.23 9.80 -2.55
C ASN A 42 26.69 10.98 -3.42
N SER A 43 25.73 11.71 -3.98
CA SER A 43 25.96 12.90 -4.78
C SER A 43 25.78 14.18 -3.97
N THR A 44 26.27 15.30 -4.47
CA THR A 44 26.11 16.63 -3.85
C THR A 44 24.63 17.00 -3.60
N TYR A 45 23.72 16.51 -4.47
CA TYR A 45 22.30 16.87 -4.40
C TYR A 45 21.44 15.88 -3.60
N LEU A 46 21.71 14.57 -3.71
CA LEU A 46 20.89 13.53 -3.05
C LEU A 46 21.52 13.01 -1.75
N GLY A 47 22.83 13.18 -1.58
CA GLY A 47 23.56 12.75 -0.39
C GLY A 47 23.26 11.30 0.02
N LYS A 48 23.02 11.08 1.31
CA LYS A 48 22.67 9.77 1.89
C LYS A 48 21.29 9.23 1.46
N GLN A 49 20.48 10.01 0.75
CA GLN A 49 19.15 9.59 0.29
C GLN A 49 19.19 8.89 -1.09
N GLY A 50 20.27 9.10 -1.85
CA GLY A 50 20.39 8.59 -3.23
C GLY A 50 20.25 7.07 -3.34
N GLY A 51 20.88 6.32 -2.42
CA GLY A 51 20.81 4.85 -2.41
C GLY A 51 19.39 4.31 -2.23
N PRO A 52 18.70 4.62 -1.11
CA PRO A 52 17.32 4.20 -0.90
C PRO A 52 16.37 4.66 -2.01
N LEU A 53 16.52 5.89 -2.49
CA LEU A 53 15.71 6.43 -3.59
C LEU A 53 15.89 5.61 -4.88
N LEU A 54 17.13 5.32 -5.27
CA LEU A 54 17.43 4.57 -6.49
C LEU A 54 17.00 3.10 -6.42
N LEU A 55 17.12 2.47 -5.24
CA LEU A 55 16.84 1.04 -5.10
C LEU A 55 15.38 0.72 -4.81
N HIS A 56 14.68 1.57 -4.06
CA HIS A 56 13.32 1.27 -3.58
C HIS A 56 12.27 2.17 -4.22
N THR A 57 12.54 3.47 -4.34
CA THR A 57 11.53 4.41 -4.86
C THR A 57 11.49 4.43 -6.38
N PHE A 58 12.64 4.66 -7.03
CA PHE A 58 12.74 4.84 -8.47
C PHE A 58 12.20 3.65 -9.29
N PRO A 59 12.52 2.38 -8.99
CA PRO A 59 12.06 1.25 -9.80
C PRO A 59 10.54 1.15 -9.84
N ILE A 60 9.88 1.42 -8.72
CA ILE A 60 8.42 1.39 -8.63
C ILE A 60 7.79 2.53 -9.42
N LEU A 61 8.30 3.75 -9.29
CA LEU A 61 7.78 4.89 -10.05
C LEU A 61 8.02 4.72 -11.55
N PHE A 62 9.16 4.14 -11.91
CA PHE A 62 9.49 3.80 -13.30
C PHE A 62 8.53 2.75 -13.87
N ILE A 63 8.24 1.69 -13.11
CA ILE A 63 7.22 0.68 -13.49
C ILE A 63 5.85 1.34 -13.65
N ALA A 64 5.45 2.24 -12.74
CA ALA A 64 4.17 2.94 -12.85
C ALA A 64 4.11 3.82 -14.12
N ALA A 65 5.16 4.58 -14.40
CA ALA A 65 5.24 5.43 -15.59
C ALA A 65 5.19 4.61 -16.88
N LEU A 66 6.01 3.56 -17.00
CA LEU A 66 5.97 2.64 -18.14
C LEU A 66 4.63 1.92 -18.25
N GLY A 67 4.00 1.59 -17.12
CA GLY A 67 2.67 1.01 -17.06
C GLY A 67 1.61 1.89 -17.69
N CYS A 68 1.65 3.21 -17.43
CA CYS A 68 0.76 4.17 -18.08
C CYS A 68 0.93 4.15 -19.60
N VAL A 69 2.18 4.16 -20.08
CA VAL A 69 2.49 4.10 -21.52
C VAL A 69 1.98 2.78 -22.12
N TYR A 70 2.23 1.65 -21.46
CA TYR A 70 1.81 0.33 -21.92
C TYR A 70 0.28 0.23 -22.05
N LEU A 71 -0.46 0.63 -21.02
CA LEU A 71 -1.92 0.58 -20.99
C LEU A 71 -2.54 1.53 -22.01
N HIS A 72 -1.95 2.73 -22.20
CA HIS A 72 -2.40 3.67 -23.22
C HIS A 72 -2.27 3.08 -24.63
N LEU A 73 -1.13 2.45 -24.93
CA LEU A 73 -0.94 1.75 -26.20
C LEU A 73 -1.94 0.60 -26.35
N GLU A 74 -2.20 -0.18 -25.29
CA GLU A 74 -3.18 -1.26 -25.33
C GLU A 74 -4.59 -0.77 -25.66
N LYS A 75 -5.06 0.28 -24.99
CA LYS A 75 -6.38 0.88 -25.23
C LYS A 75 -6.56 1.30 -26.70
N LYS A 76 -5.53 1.92 -27.31
CA LYS A 76 -5.55 2.30 -28.74
C LYS A 76 -5.72 1.12 -29.69
N ARG A 77 -5.30 -0.10 -29.31
CA ARG A 77 -5.52 -1.33 -30.10
C ARG A 77 -6.87 -1.98 -29.83
N GLY A 78 -7.37 -1.89 -28.59
CA GLY A 78 -8.70 -2.39 -28.24
C GLY A 78 -9.81 -1.70 -29.05
N ILE A 79 -9.65 -0.40 -29.30
CA ILE A 79 -10.58 0.40 -30.14
C ILE A 79 -10.51 -0.01 -31.62
N THR A 80 -9.40 -0.58 -32.09
CA THR A 80 -9.24 -1.02 -33.50
C THR A 80 -9.64 -2.47 -33.74
N ASN A 81 -9.67 -3.32 -32.71
CA ASN A 81 -9.97 -4.76 -32.85
C ASN A 81 -11.15 -5.17 -31.94
N CYS A 82 -12.34 -4.64 -32.19
CA CYS A 82 -13.57 -5.03 -31.47
C CYS A 82 -14.20 -6.37 -31.94
N SER A 83 -13.53 -7.17 -32.78
CA SER A 83 -14.15 -8.36 -33.39
C SER A 83 -13.54 -9.73 -33.05
N GLU A 84 -12.40 -9.85 -32.35
CA GLU A 84 -11.69 -11.15 -32.32
C GLU A 84 -11.24 -11.64 -30.92
N ARG A 85 -11.33 -10.82 -29.87
CA ARG A 85 -10.76 -11.17 -28.55
C ARG A 85 -11.58 -12.15 -27.70
N ALA A 86 -12.75 -12.60 -28.15
CA ALA A 86 -13.64 -13.47 -27.37
C ALA A 86 -13.29 -14.98 -27.42
N ALA A 87 -12.42 -15.43 -28.34
CA ALA A 87 -12.29 -16.86 -28.64
C ALA A 87 -11.00 -17.55 -28.15
N GLU A 88 -9.90 -16.83 -27.87
CA GLU A 88 -8.58 -17.48 -27.71
C GLU A 88 -8.13 -17.74 -26.26
N GLU A 89 -8.77 -17.17 -25.24
CA GLU A 89 -8.27 -17.26 -23.85
C GLU A 89 -8.84 -18.44 -23.03
N LYS A 90 -9.22 -19.55 -23.68
CA LYS A 90 -9.95 -20.64 -23.01
C LYS A 90 -9.16 -21.85 -22.50
N ASN A 91 -7.95 -22.16 -22.99
CA ASN A 91 -7.46 -23.54 -22.83
C ASN A 91 -6.17 -23.79 -22.02
N ALA A 92 -5.68 -22.85 -21.21
CA ALA A 92 -4.59 -23.16 -20.24
C ALA A 92 -4.68 -22.46 -18.87
N VAL A 93 -5.58 -21.48 -18.70
CA VAL A 93 -5.64 -20.59 -17.52
C VAL A 93 -6.82 -20.91 -16.59
N SER A 94 -7.59 -21.98 -16.86
CA SER A 94 -8.86 -22.24 -16.15
C SER A 94 -8.68 -22.72 -14.71
N LEU A 95 -7.64 -23.50 -14.40
CA LEU A 95 -7.38 -24.00 -13.03
C LEU A 95 -6.88 -22.90 -12.08
N TRP A 96 -6.10 -21.94 -12.60
CA TRP A 96 -5.50 -20.86 -11.80
C TRP A 96 -6.48 -19.73 -11.47
N LYS A 97 -7.59 -19.64 -12.21
CA LYS A 97 -8.72 -18.73 -11.95
C LYS A 97 -9.79 -19.35 -11.04
N GLN A 98 -9.60 -20.58 -10.54
CA GLN A 98 -10.53 -21.18 -9.59
C GLN A 98 -10.31 -20.62 -8.17
N PRO A 99 -11.37 -20.26 -7.44
CA PRO A 99 -11.26 -19.84 -6.06
C PRO A 99 -10.91 -21.04 -5.16
N VAL A 100 -9.85 -20.89 -4.36
CA VAL A 100 -9.41 -21.90 -3.38
C VAL A 100 -10.28 -21.83 -2.14
N PHE A 101 -10.58 -20.61 -1.69
CA PHE A 101 -11.46 -20.33 -0.57
C PHE A 101 -12.63 -19.47 -1.04
N VAL A 102 -13.85 -19.90 -0.70
CA VAL A 102 -15.09 -19.18 -1.04
C VAL A 102 -15.75 -18.61 0.23
N LYS A 103 -15.40 -19.10 1.42
CA LYS A 103 -15.87 -18.58 2.72
C LYS A 103 -14.78 -18.70 3.79
N GLY A 104 -14.30 -17.56 4.29
CA GLY A 104 -13.32 -17.45 5.37
C GLY A 104 -13.04 -15.98 5.73
N PRO A 105 -12.28 -15.68 6.80
CA PRO A 105 -11.91 -14.30 7.18
C PRO A 105 -11.10 -13.59 6.08
N LEU A 106 -10.57 -14.36 5.12
CA LEU A 106 -9.79 -13.90 3.96
C LEU A 106 -10.65 -13.60 2.72
N GLY A 107 -11.98 -13.78 2.77
CA GLY A 107 -12.84 -13.61 1.59
C GLY A 107 -12.54 -14.63 0.49
N ILE A 108 -12.83 -14.27 -0.76
CA ILE A 108 -12.56 -15.13 -1.91
C ILE A 108 -11.08 -15.01 -2.28
N VAL A 109 -10.35 -16.13 -2.28
CA VAL A 109 -8.91 -16.18 -2.57
C VAL A 109 -8.62 -17.15 -3.71
N PHE A 110 -7.92 -16.70 -4.75
CA PHE A 110 -7.49 -17.53 -5.89
C PHE A 110 -6.10 -18.15 -5.67
N TRP A 111 -5.73 -19.17 -6.46
CA TRP A 111 -4.44 -19.85 -6.34
C TRP A 111 -3.24 -18.93 -6.54
N THR A 112 -3.33 -18.00 -7.49
CA THR A 112 -2.31 -16.98 -7.73
C THR A 112 -2.12 -16.09 -6.50
N GLU A 113 -3.22 -15.64 -5.91
CA GLU A 113 -3.22 -14.81 -4.70
C GLU A 113 -2.61 -15.56 -3.52
N LEU A 114 -2.95 -16.85 -3.34
CA LEU A 114 -2.37 -17.70 -2.31
C LEU A 114 -0.85 -17.83 -2.50
N ALA A 115 -0.37 -18.07 -3.73
CA ALA A 115 1.06 -18.13 -4.03
C ALA A 115 1.78 -16.83 -3.68
N PHE A 116 1.19 -15.66 -4.00
CA PHE A 116 1.74 -14.36 -3.63
C PHE A 116 1.80 -14.18 -2.10
N ILE A 117 0.76 -14.60 -1.36
CA ILE A 117 0.76 -14.54 0.11
C ILE A 117 1.87 -15.42 0.67
N VAL A 118 1.99 -16.67 0.21
CA VAL A 118 3.03 -17.60 0.68
C VAL A 118 4.42 -17.05 0.41
N MET A 119 4.67 -16.52 -0.79
CA MET A 119 5.94 -15.91 -1.15
C MET A 119 6.25 -14.67 -0.27
N PHE A 120 5.24 -13.85 0.02
CA PHE A 120 5.41 -12.68 0.88
C PHE A 120 5.71 -13.06 2.33
N ILE A 121 5.00 -14.04 2.90
CA ILE A 121 5.30 -14.56 4.24
C ILE A 121 6.70 -15.19 4.27
N ALA A 122 7.08 -15.95 3.24
CA ALA A 122 8.42 -16.51 3.12
C ALA A 122 9.50 -15.41 3.11
N LEU A 123 9.26 -14.29 2.41
CA LEU A 123 10.16 -13.13 2.42
C LEU A 123 10.30 -12.52 3.83
N LEU A 124 9.20 -12.39 4.58
CA LEU A 124 9.24 -11.87 5.96
C LEU A 124 10.03 -12.81 6.89
N VAL A 125 9.76 -14.12 6.82
CA VAL A 125 10.45 -15.14 7.63
C VAL A 125 11.93 -15.18 7.27
N TRP A 126 12.27 -15.21 5.98
CA TRP A 126 13.65 -15.15 5.49
C TRP A 126 14.37 -13.92 6.02
N SER A 127 13.74 -12.75 5.88
CA SER A 127 14.34 -11.48 6.32
C SER A 127 14.60 -11.47 7.81
N PHE A 128 13.64 -11.95 8.62
CA PHE A 128 13.79 -12.01 10.06
C PHE A 128 14.91 -12.97 10.48
N ALA A 129 14.90 -14.19 9.94
CA ALA A 129 15.91 -15.20 10.26
C ALA A 129 17.32 -14.73 9.86
N ALA A 130 17.48 -14.17 8.67
CA ALA A 130 18.77 -13.65 8.21
C ALA A 130 19.25 -12.48 9.06
N TYR A 131 18.37 -11.52 9.39
CA TYR A 131 18.71 -10.39 10.23
C TYR A 131 19.08 -10.79 11.67
N LEU A 132 18.39 -11.77 12.26
CA LEU A 132 18.71 -12.29 13.59
C LEU A 132 20.02 -13.06 13.58
N LYS A 133 20.24 -13.93 12.58
CA LYS A 133 21.49 -14.68 12.43
C LYS A 133 22.70 -13.75 12.40
N ILE A 134 22.62 -12.69 11.60
CA ILE A 134 23.71 -11.71 11.50
C ILE A 134 23.84 -10.90 12.79
N GLY A 135 22.72 -10.41 13.35
CA GLY A 135 22.75 -9.62 14.58
C GLY A 135 23.35 -10.39 15.76
N PHE A 136 22.90 -11.62 15.99
CA PHE A 136 23.41 -12.46 17.09
C PHE A 136 24.86 -12.89 16.88
N SER A 137 25.30 -13.09 15.63
CA SER A 137 26.71 -13.40 15.35
C SER A 137 27.68 -12.26 15.70
N GLN A 138 27.17 -11.03 15.82
CA GLN A 138 27.97 -9.85 16.18
C GLN A 138 28.03 -9.63 17.70
N ILE A 139 27.20 -10.32 18.49
CA ILE A 139 27.26 -10.24 19.95
C ILE A 139 28.43 -11.09 20.44
N VAL A 140 29.51 -10.42 20.80
CA VAL A 140 30.59 -11.04 21.57
C VAL A 140 30.26 -10.85 23.06
N PRO A 141 30.27 -11.91 23.90
CA PRO A 141 30.00 -11.79 25.33
C PRO A 141 30.86 -10.73 26.05
N GLN A 142 32.07 -10.47 25.55
CA GLN A 142 32.95 -9.40 26.04
C GLN A 142 32.41 -8.00 25.73
N LEU A 143 31.82 -7.77 24.56
CA LEU A 143 31.26 -6.47 24.18
C LEU A 143 30.00 -6.12 24.98
N ALA A 144 29.17 -7.14 25.27
CA ALA A 144 28.00 -6.98 26.15
C ALA A 144 28.43 -6.72 27.61
N ALA A 145 29.51 -7.37 28.06
CA ALA A 145 30.09 -7.10 29.38
C ALA A 145 30.71 -5.68 29.47
N GLU A 146 31.30 -5.17 28.38
CA GLU A 146 31.83 -3.80 28.30
C GLU A 146 30.74 -2.71 28.34
N SER A 147 29.56 -2.98 27.76
CA SER A 147 28.39 -2.08 27.88
C SER A 147 27.61 -2.25 29.19
N GLY A 148 27.99 -3.22 30.04
CA GLY A 148 27.29 -3.54 31.28
C GLY A 148 25.94 -4.26 31.08
N GLU A 149 25.67 -4.77 29.88
CA GLU A 149 24.40 -5.40 29.52
C GLU A 149 24.50 -6.93 29.52
N GLN A 150 23.42 -7.59 29.91
CA GLN A 150 23.33 -9.05 29.83
C GLN A 150 23.06 -9.49 28.38
N VAL A 151 23.58 -10.66 27.99
CA VAL A 151 23.46 -11.18 26.62
C VAL A 151 22.00 -11.24 26.12
N TRP A 152 21.04 -11.56 26.99
CA TRP A 152 19.63 -11.59 26.61
C TRP A 152 19.05 -10.20 26.36
N GLN A 153 19.55 -9.14 27.02
CA GLN A 153 19.14 -7.75 26.80
C GLN A 153 19.59 -7.29 25.42
N ALA A 154 20.84 -7.55 25.05
CA ALA A 154 21.35 -7.27 23.71
C ALA A 154 20.59 -8.05 22.61
N ASN A 155 20.25 -9.33 22.87
CA ASN A 155 19.41 -10.10 21.96
C ASN A 155 18.02 -9.49 21.77
N LEU A 156 17.44 -8.95 22.85
CA LEU A 156 16.12 -8.32 22.83
C LEU A 156 16.12 -7.03 22.01
N ASP A 157 17.13 -6.15 22.19
CA ASP A 157 17.30 -4.92 21.39
C ASP A 157 17.40 -5.24 19.90
N ILE A 158 18.28 -6.18 19.52
CA ILE A 158 18.42 -6.60 18.12
C ILE A 158 17.09 -7.11 17.57
N ALA A 159 16.41 -8.00 18.30
CA ALA A 159 15.13 -8.55 17.86
C ALA A 159 14.07 -7.45 17.69
N ALA A 160 13.98 -6.51 18.63
CA ALA A 160 13.07 -5.37 18.55
C ALA A 160 13.34 -4.53 17.29
N LEU A 161 14.60 -4.18 17.02
CA LEU A 161 14.98 -3.45 15.81
C LEU A 161 14.61 -4.21 14.53
N ARG A 162 14.79 -5.54 14.51
CA ARG A 162 14.48 -6.37 13.33
C ARG A 162 12.98 -6.43 13.05
N LEU A 163 12.13 -6.44 14.08
CA LEU A 163 10.68 -6.34 13.89
C LEU A 163 10.26 -5.01 13.23
N GLY A 164 10.89 -3.89 13.62
CA GLY A 164 10.68 -2.61 12.95
C GLY A 164 11.09 -2.64 11.47
N ASN A 165 12.20 -3.30 11.14
CA ASN A 165 12.63 -3.50 9.76
C ASN A 165 11.66 -4.37 8.95
N LEU A 166 11.09 -5.41 9.55
CA LEU A 166 10.05 -6.23 8.93
C LEU A 166 8.76 -5.43 8.69
N GLY A 167 8.36 -4.62 9.67
CA GLY A 167 7.21 -3.73 9.54
C GLY A 167 7.38 -2.76 8.36
N ASN A 168 8.60 -2.29 8.10
CA ASN A 168 8.90 -1.46 6.94
C ASN A 168 8.74 -2.17 5.59
N ILE A 169 9.00 -3.48 5.50
CA ILE A 169 8.71 -4.27 4.29
C ILE A 169 7.20 -4.24 4.02
N CYS A 170 6.40 -4.45 5.06
CA CYS A 170 4.94 -4.44 4.96
C CYS A 170 4.40 -3.04 4.62
N LEU A 171 4.93 -2.02 5.28
CA LEU A 171 4.57 -0.62 5.06
C LEU A 171 4.86 -0.17 3.62
N ALA A 172 5.99 -0.62 3.04
CA ALA A 172 6.33 -0.33 1.64
C ALA A 172 5.27 -0.82 0.65
N LEU A 173 4.58 -1.92 0.98
CA LEU A 173 3.53 -2.49 0.14
C LEU A 173 2.11 -2.00 0.49
N LEU A 174 1.91 -1.40 1.66
CA LEU A 174 0.60 -1.12 2.24
C LEU A 174 -0.32 -0.24 1.38
N PHE A 175 0.27 0.67 0.59
CA PHE A 175 -0.48 1.65 -0.20
C PHE A 175 -0.80 1.22 -1.64
N PHE A 176 -0.08 0.25 -2.22
CA PHE A 176 -0.39 -0.22 -3.57
C PHE A 176 -1.84 -0.70 -3.75
N PRO A 177 -2.44 -1.46 -2.81
CA PRO A 177 -3.80 -1.95 -3.02
C PRO A 177 -4.86 -0.84 -3.01
N VAL A 178 -4.55 0.34 -2.47
CA VAL A 178 -5.48 1.49 -2.38
C VAL A 178 -5.25 2.58 -3.42
N THR A 179 -4.25 2.41 -4.31
CA THR A 179 -4.01 3.34 -5.43
C THR A 179 -4.96 3.07 -6.60
N ARG A 180 -6.20 3.60 -6.55
CA ARG A 180 -7.27 3.20 -7.49
C ARG A 180 -6.99 3.55 -8.96
N GLY A 181 -6.34 4.67 -9.23
CA GLY A 181 -5.99 5.16 -10.56
C GLY A 181 -4.55 4.85 -10.99
N SER A 182 -3.80 4.07 -10.21
CA SER A 182 -2.43 3.68 -10.56
C SER A 182 -2.42 2.60 -11.64
N SER A 183 -1.45 2.69 -12.55
CA SER A 183 -1.20 1.68 -13.59
C SER A 183 -0.62 0.37 -13.05
N VAL A 184 -0.12 0.36 -11.81
CA VAL A 184 0.55 -0.80 -11.21
C VAL A 184 -0.39 -1.99 -11.01
N LEU A 185 -1.62 -1.76 -10.53
CA LEU A 185 -2.59 -2.84 -10.31
C LEU A 185 -3.10 -3.45 -11.63
N PRO A 186 -3.49 -2.66 -12.66
CA PRO A 186 -3.88 -3.23 -13.95
C PRO A 186 -2.77 -4.01 -14.66
N LEU A 187 -1.48 -3.66 -14.47
CA LEU A 187 -0.36 -4.39 -15.07
C LEU A 187 -0.29 -5.86 -14.61
N VAL A 188 -0.74 -6.14 -13.39
CA VAL A 188 -0.82 -7.50 -12.82
C VAL A 188 -2.22 -8.12 -12.94
N GLY A 189 -3.14 -7.45 -13.65
CA GLY A 189 -4.52 -7.92 -13.85
C GLY A 189 -5.41 -7.78 -12.61
N LEU A 190 -5.05 -6.93 -11.64
CA LEU A 190 -5.83 -6.70 -10.42
C LEU A 190 -6.61 -5.39 -10.50
N THR A 191 -7.82 -5.39 -9.94
CA THR A 191 -8.61 -4.17 -9.72
C THR A 191 -8.37 -3.63 -8.30
N SER A 192 -8.56 -2.33 -8.10
CA SER A 192 -8.42 -1.73 -6.78
C SER A 192 -9.45 -2.26 -5.78
N GLU A 193 -10.68 -2.54 -6.22
CA GLU A 193 -11.74 -3.11 -5.39
C GLU A 193 -11.40 -4.50 -4.86
N ALA A 194 -10.89 -5.38 -5.73
CA ALA A 194 -10.42 -6.71 -5.34
C ALA A 194 -9.19 -6.64 -4.43
N SER A 195 -8.42 -5.54 -4.51
CA SER A 195 -7.17 -5.37 -3.79
C SER A 195 -7.33 -4.84 -2.36
N ILE A 196 -8.48 -4.28 -1.99
CA ILE A 196 -8.73 -3.73 -0.63
C ILE A 196 -8.45 -4.77 0.47
N LYS A 197 -8.74 -6.06 0.22
CA LYS A 197 -8.45 -7.15 1.18
C LYS A 197 -6.95 -7.21 1.54
N TYR A 198 -6.06 -6.96 0.59
CA TYR A 198 -4.62 -6.94 0.83
C TYR A 198 -4.18 -5.76 1.67
N HIS A 199 -4.79 -4.59 1.48
CA HIS A 199 -4.53 -3.44 2.34
C HIS A 199 -4.92 -3.74 3.79
N ILE A 200 -6.06 -4.41 4.01
CA ILE A 200 -6.50 -4.81 5.35
C ILE A 200 -5.48 -5.77 5.98
N TRP A 201 -5.04 -6.81 5.26
CA TRP A 201 -4.07 -7.77 5.79
C TRP A 201 -2.71 -7.15 6.05
N LEU A 202 -2.17 -6.39 5.09
CA LEU A 202 -0.91 -5.66 5.26
C LEU A 202 -1.00 -4.68 6.42
N GLY A 203 -2.14 -4.02 6.61
CA GLY A 203 -2.39 -3.13 7.74
C GLY A 203 -2.30 -3.86 9.08
N HIS A 204 -2.98 -5.01 9.23
CA HIS A 204 -2.89 -5.83 10.44
C HIS A 204 -1.46 -6.32 10.71
N ILE A 205 -0.76 -6.83 9.69
CA ILE A 205 0.61 -7.32 9.83
C ILE A 205 1.55 -6.17 10.24
N THR A 206 1.47 -5.04 9.54
CA THR A 206 2.30 -3.85 9.81
C THR A 206 2.10 -3.35 11.25
N MET A 207 0.85 -3.19 11.68
CA MET A 207 0.55 -2.71 13.02
C MET A 207 0.93 -3.70 14.11
N THR A 208 0.81 -5.01 13.86
CA THR A 208 1.26 -6.04 14.80
C THR A 208 2.78 -5.98 14.96
N LEU A 209 3.53 -5.90 13.86
CA LEU A 209 4.99 -5.83 13.89
C LEU A 209 5.51 -4.54 14.55
N PHE A 210 4.91 -3.39 14.26
CA PHE A 210 5.29 -2.12 14.90
C PHE A 210 4.91 -2.07 16.38
N THR A 211 3.77 -2.64 16.77
CA THR A 211 3.40 -2.76 18.18
C THR A 211 4.38 -3.68 18.91
N ALA A 212 4.73 -4.84 18.34
CA ALA A 212 5.71 -5.74 18.91
C ALA A 212 7.10 -5.08 19.03
N HIS A 213 7.55 -4.36 17.99
CA HIS A 213 8.76 -3.55 18.03
C HIS A 213 8.77 -2.56 19.21
N GLY A 214 7.70 -1.75 19.36
CA GLY A 214 7.61 -0.78 20.45
C GLY A 214 7.55 -1.43 21.84
N VAL A 215 6.76 -2.49 22.01
CA VAL A 215 6.64 -3.21 23.28
C VAL A 215 7.97 -3.85 23.70
N LEU A 216 8.69 -4.49 22.78
CA LEU A 216 9.99 -5.08 23.10
C LEU A 216 11.03 -4.01 23.49
N TYR A 217 11.01 -2.83 22.86
CA TYR A 217 11.86 -1.71 23.26
C TYR A 217 11.52 -1.19 24.66
N ILE A 218 10.24 -1.07 25.00
CA ILE A 218 9.82 -0.69 26.37
C ILE A 218 10.30 -1.72 27.39
N ILE A 219 10.15 -3.01 27.11
CA ILE A 219 10.64 -4.09 27.99
C ILE A 219 12.16 -4.01 28.14
N PHE A 220 12.88 -3.78 27.04
CA PHE A 220 14.34 -3.63 27.05
C PHE A 220 14.77 -2.44 27.93
N TRP A 221 14.18 -1.26 27.75
CA TRP A 221 14.54 -0.07 28.54
C TRP A 221 14.17 -0.19 30.02
N ILE A 222 13.08 -0.88 30.36
CA ILE A 222 12.76 -1.20 31.75
C ILE A 222 13.83 -2.13 32.34
N ALA A 223 14.23 -3.16 31.59
CA ALA A 223 15.22 -4.15 32.05
C ALA A 223 16.63 -3.57 32.23
N THR A 224 17.01 -2.56 31.44
CA THR A 224 18.32 -1.89 31.52
C THR A 224 18.30 -0.64 32.40
N ASN A 225 17.16 -0.30 33.02
CA ASN A 225 16.94 0.95 33.77
C ASN A 225 17.19 2.24 32.93
N GLN A 226 16.94 2.18 31.62
CA GLN A 226 17.11 3.29 30.67
C GLN A 226 15.77 3.86 30.22
N LEU A 227 14.77 3.93 31.10
CA LEU A 227 13.42 4.38 30.75
C LEU A 227 13.41 5.81 30.16
N SER A 228 14.38 6.65 30.51
CA SER A 228 14.54 8.00 29.94
C SER A 228 14.69 8.02 28.41
N GLU A 229 15.13 6.92 27.78
CA GLU A 229 15.24 6.80 26.33
C GLU A 229 13.88 6.94 25.62
N THR A 230 12.76 6.59 26.27
CA THR A 230 11.40 6.80 25.74
C THR A 230 11.13 8.27 25.39
N LEU A 231 11.65 9.18 26.22
CA LEU A 231 11.46 10.63 26.09
C LEU A 231 12.51 11.30 25.18
N LYS A 232 13.39 10.52 24.56
CA LYS A 232 14.49 11.05 23.76
C LYS A 232 14.00 11.55 22.40
N TRP A 233 14.30 12.82 22.13
CA TRP A 233 14.09 13.46 20.84
C TRP A 233 15.45 13.78 20.20
N ASP A 234 16.01 12.82 19.46
CA ASP A 234 17.25 13.03 18.73
C ASP A 234 17.02 13.81 17.42
N LYS A 235 17.92 14.76 17.14
CA LYS A 235 17.89 15.54 15.89
C LYS A 235 18.49 14.78 14.69
N ILE A 236 19.25 13.72 14.96
CA ILE A 236 19.99 12.95 13.97
C ILE A 236 19.66 11.49 14.21
N TRP A 237 19.18 10.79 13.17
CA TRP A 237 18.74 9.39 13.21
C TRP A 237 17.38 9.16 13.88
N ILE A 238 17.36 8.37 14.96
CA ILE A 238 16.14 7.76 15.50
C ILE A 238 15.61 8.60 16.65
N SER A 239 14.42 9.18 16.47
CA SER A 239 13.72 9.90 17.54
C SER A 239 12.65 8.99 18.16
N ASN A 240 12.82 8.60 19.42
CA ASN A 240 11.97 7.63 20.10
C ASN A 240 10.57 8.19 20.34
N VAL A 241 10.47 9.44 20.83
CA VAL A 241 9.19 10.14 21.01
C VAL A 241 8.41 10.24 19.69
N ALA A 242 9.10 10.51 18.58
CA ALA A 242 8.44 10.50 17.27
C ALA A 242 7.93 9.09 16.89
N GLY A 243 8.68 8.04 17.23
CA GLY A 243 8.24 6.65 17.03
C GLY A 243 7.00 6.31 17.86
N GLU A 244 6.98 6.71 19.12
CA GLU A 244 5.84 6.53 20.02
C GLU A 244 4.59 7.26 19.53
N LEU A 245 4.73 8.53 19.12
CA LEU A 245 3.62 9.30 18.55
C LEU A 245 3.11 8.67 17.24
N SER A 246 4.02 8.21 16.38
CA SER A 246 3.65 7.48 15.16
C SER A 246 2.84 6.22 15.51
N LEU A 247 3.34 5.39 16.43
CA LEU A 247 2.65 4.19 16.88
C LEU A 247 1.30 4.50 17.50
N LEU A 248 1.18 5.56 18.32
CA LEU A 248 -0.07 5.99 18.94
C LEU A 248 -1.15 6.31 17.90
N PHE A 249 -0.85 7.14 16.90
CA PHE A 249 -1.79 7.41 15.80
C PHE A 249 -2.10 6.15 15.00
N GLY A 250 -1.10 5.29 14.79
CA GLY A 250 -1.26 3.97 14.18
C GLY A 250 -2.26 3.09 14.93
N LEU A 251 -2.16 3.02 16.26
CA LEU A 251 -3.03 2.22 17.11
C LEU A 251 -4.48 2.74 17.10
N PHE A 252 -4.69 4.05 17.12
CA PHE A 252 -6.04 4.63 16.97
C PHE A 252 -6.68 4.27 15.63
N MET A 253 -5.92 4.37 14.52
CA MET A 253 -6.38 3.91 13.21
C MET A 253 -6.68 2.41 13.22
N TRP A 254 -5.82 1.62 13.84
CA TRP A 254 -5.91 0.17 13.83
C TRP A 254 -7.13 -0.35 14.60
N VAL A 255 -7.34 0.15 15.83
CA VAL A 255 -8.49 -0.22 16.67
C VAL A 255 -9.80 0.08 15.96
N THR A 256 -9.92 1.24 15.32
CA THR A 256 -11.15 1.63 14.62
C THR A 256 -11.36 0.89 13.30
N SER A 257 -10.30 0.29 12.72
CA SER A 257 -10.37 -0.49 11.49
C SER A 257 -10.95 -1.92 11.64
N PHE A 258 -11.00 -2.45 12.88
CA PHE A 258 -11.54 -3.79 13.12
C PHE A 258 -12.97 -3.92 12.61
N ALA A 259 -13.28 -5.06 11.98
CA ALA A 259 -14.53 -5.25 11.24
C ALA A 259 -15.79 -4.96 12.06
N ARG A 260 -15.81 -5.30 13.35
CA ARG A 260 -16.94 -5.00 14.25
C ARG A 260 -17.13 -3.49 14.42
N ILE A 261 -16.07 -2.77 14.78
CA ILE A 261 -16.11 -1.33 15.02
C ILE A 261 -16.42 -0.58 13.71
N ARG A 262 -15.71 -0.89 12.62
CA ARG A 262 -15.93 -0.25 11.32
C ARG A 262 -17.36 -0.43 10.78
N ARG A 263 -17.99 -1.57 11.01
CA ARG A 263 -19.38 -1.84 10.57
C ARG A 263 -20.43 -1.15 11.43
N GLN A 264 -20.17 -0.98 12.73
CA GLN A 264 -21.10 -0.32 13.65
C GLN A 264 -20.93 1.20 13.68
N MET A 265 -19.70 1.69 13.52
CA MET A 265 -19.29 3.08 13.65
C MET A 265 -18.41 3.49 12.47
N PHE A 266 -18.99 3.50 11.26
CA PHE A 266 -18.24 3.79 10.03
C PHE A 266 -17.63 5.20 10.03
N GLU A 267 -18.34 6.20 10.56
CA GLU A 267 -17.82 7.57 10.64
C GLU A 267 -16.58 7.67 11.52
N LEU A 268 -16.61 7.04 12.70
CA LEU A 268 -15.44 6.99 13.58
C LEU A 268 -14.24 6.40 12.84
N PHE A 269 -14.42 5.22 12.22
CA PHE A 269 -13.39 4.62 11.38
C PHE A 269 -12.91 5.58 10.29
N PHE A 270 -13.81 6.20 9.54
CA PHE A 270 -13.46 7.06 8.42
C PHE A 270 -12.61 8.25 8.86
N TYR A 271 -13.00 8.93 9.94
CA TYR A 271 -12.28 10.10 10.44
C TYR A 271 -10.94 9.72 11.08
N THR A 272 -10.91 8.71 11.94
CA THR A 272 -9.65 8.27 12.57
C THR A 272 -8.67 7.73 11.55
N HIS A 273 -9.12 7.08 10.48
CA HIS A 273 -8.22 6.55 9.46
C HIS A 273 -7.46 7.66 8.72
N ASN A 274 -7.93 8.92 8.71
CA ASN A 274 -7.18 10.06 8.16
C ASN A 274 -5.94 10.45 9.00
N LEU A 275 -5.82 9.94 10.24
CA LEU A 275 -4.64 10.08 11.08
C LEU A 275 -3.39 9.42 10.45
N TYR A 276 -3.53 8.71 9.32
CA TYR A 276 -2.39 8.20 8.55
C TYR A 276 -1.41 9.33 8.19
N THR A 277 -1.90 10.56 8.01
CA THR A 277 -1.05 11.72 7.73
C THR A 277 -0.11 12.01 8.90
N LEU A 278 -0.63 12.02 10.13
CA LEU A 278 0.18 12.21 11.35
C LEU A 278 1.10 11.02 11.58
N PHE A 279 0.59 9.79 11.42
CA PHE A 279 1.41 8.57 11.48
C PHE A 279 2.67 8.68 10.62
N PHE A 280 2.53 9.11 9.36
CA PHE A 280 3.66 9.23 8.44
C PHE A 280 4.60 10.40 8.74
N ILE A 281 4.08 11.55 9.17
CA ILE A 281 4.91 12.67 9.59
C ILE A 281 5.84 12.23 10.73
N PHE A 282 5.27 11.62 11.77
CA PHE A 282 6.05 11.13 12.90
C PHE A 282 6.92 9.92 12.56
N PHE A 283 6.50 9.05 11.63
CA PHE A 283 7.34 7.97 11.11
C PHE A 283 8.60 8.49 10.41
N VAL A 284 8.47 9.54 9.59
CA VAL A 284 9.63 10.16 8.92
C VAL A 284 10.57 10.82 9.92
N LEU A 285 10.03 11.46 10.96
CA LEU A 285 10.82 12.02 12.06
C LEU A 285 11.49 10.93 12.90
N HIS A 286 10.84 9.77 13.05
CA HIS A 286 11.38 8.63 13.78
C HIS A 286 12.51 7.93 13.04
N CYS A 287 12.37 7.59 11.75
CA CYS A 287 13.39 6.83 11.01
C CYS A 287 14.39 7.70 10.24
N GLY A 288 14.12 9.01 10.12
CA GLY A 288 14.81 9.91 9.21
C GLY A 288 14.38 9.74 7.76
N ILE A 289 14.57 10.80 6.98
CA ILE A 289 14.09 10.88 5.58
C ILE A 289 14.75 9.85 4.65
N SER A 290 16.05 9.59 4.81
CA SER A 290 16.79 8.62 3.97
C SER A 290 16.20 7.21 4.09
N TYR A 291 15.95 6.76 5.34
CA TYR A 291 15.41 5.43 5.57
C TYR A 291 13.93 5.33 5.15
N SER A 292 13.18 6.43 5.32
CA SER A 292 11.77 6.51 4.95
C SER A 292 11.52 6.21 3.47
N PHE A 293 12.44 6.55 2.56
CA PHE A 293 12.32 6.26 1.11
C PHE A 293 12.14 4.77 0.77
N ILE A 294 12.51 3.87 1.68
CA ILE A 294 12.24 2.43 1.55
C ILE A 294 10.72 2.15 1.55
N ALA A 295 9.96 2.84 2.41
CA ALA A 295 8.52 2.65 2.59
C ALA A 295 7.64 3.63 1.78
N MET A 296 8.23 4.71 1.24
CA MET A 296 7.50 5.77 0.53
C MET A 296 6.99 5.48 -0.90
N PRO A 297 7.47 4.53 -1.73
CA PRO A 297 7.01 4.45 -3.12
C PRO A 297 5.50 4.22 -3.25
N GLY A 298 4.92 3.35 -2.42
CA GLY A 298 3.47 3.13 -2.40
C GLY A 298 2.71 4.39 -1.95
N LEU A 299 3.20 5.08 -0.91
CA LEU A 299 2.58 6.31 -0.43
C LEU A 299 2.63 7.41 -1.50
N TYR A 300 3.75 7.55 -2.22
CA TYR A 300 3.89 8.54 -3.28
C TYR A 300 2.89 8.32 -4.41
N LEU A 301 2.74 7.08 -4.88
CA LEU A 301 1.70 6.74 -5.86
C LEU A 301 0.30 7.04 -5.32
N PHE A 302 0.04 6.77 -4.05
CA PHE A 302 -1.24 7.07 -3.41
C PHE A 302 -1.51 8.57 -3.32
N LEU A 303 -0.50 9.39 -3.04
CA LEU A 303 -0.64 10.85 -3.01
C LEU A 303 -0.95 11.42 -4.40
N ILE A 304 -0.26 10.94 -5.44
CA ILE A 304 -0.57 11.32 -6.83
C ILE A 304 -2.01 10.92 -7.18
N ASP A 305 -2.38 9.68 -6.92
CA ASP A 305 -3.71 9.13 -7.18
C ASP A 305 -4.81 9.89 -6.40
N ARG A 306 -4.54 10.23 -5.13
CA ARG A 306 -5.43 11.08 -4.31
C ARG A 306 -5.55 12.48 -4.88
N TYR A 307 -4.46 13.09 -5.34
CA TYR A 307 -4.46 14.42 -5.95
C TYR A 307 -5.25 14.43 -7.27
N LEU A 308 -5.03 13.44 -8.14
CA LEU A 308 -5.79 13.30 -9.39
C LEU A 308 -7.29 13.12 -9.13
N ARG A 309 -7.68 12.30 -8.14
CA ARG A 309 -9.08 12.18 -7.73
C ARG A 309 -9.65 13.48 -7.19
N PHE A 310 -8.85 14.25 -6.44
CA PHE A 310 -9.28 15.55 -5.95
C PHE A 310 -9.49 16.56 -7.09
N LEU A 311 -8.70 16.50 -8.17
CA LEU A 311 -8.95 17.31 -9.36
C LEU A 311 -10.23 16.87 -10.07
N GLN A 312 -10.44 15.56 -10.23
CA GLN A 312 -11.67 14.98 -10.81
C GLN A 312 -12.92 15.34 -10.01
N SER A 313 -12.84 15.33 -8.69
CA SER A 313 -13.95 15.59 -7.79
C SER A 313 -14.47 17.04 -7.82
N ARG A 314 -13.78 17.96 -8.50
CA ARG A 314 -14.22 19.35 -8.68
C ARG A 314 -15.31 19.49 -9.75
N GLN A 315 -15.55 18.45 -10.55
CA GLN A 315 -16.63 18.46 -11.54
C GLN A 315 -17.99 18.44 -10.84
N LYS A 316 -18.75 19.53 -11.01
CA LYS A 316 -20.13 19.62 -10.57
C LYS A 316 -21.04 19.23 -11.73
N VAL A 317 -22.02 18.38 -11.45
CA VAL A 317 -23.02 17.92 -12.41
C VAL A 317 -24.41 18.35 -11.95
N CYS A 318 -25.27 18.71 -12.90
CA CYS A 318 -26.64 19.11 -12.63
C CYS A 318 -27.54 17.88 -12.48
N VAL A 319 -28.45 17.90 -11.51
CA VAL A 319 -29.51 16.90 -11.37
C VAL A 319 -30.66 17.31 -12.28
N LEU A 320 -30.96 16.49 -13.28
CA LEU A 320 -32.05 16.71 -14.23
C LEU A 320 -33.41 16.29 -13.67
N SER A 321 -33.45 15.16 -12.95
CA SER A 321 -34.64 14.72 -12.25
C SER A 321 -34.29 13.83 -11.08
N SER A 322 -35.19 13.80 -10.10
CA SER A 322 -35.14 12.93 -8.93
C SER A 322 -36.52 12.32 -8.75
N ARG A 323 -36.60 10.99 -8.64
CA ARG A 323 -37.85 10.26 -8.51
C ARG A 323 -37.73 9.24 -7.39
N ILE A 324 -38.76 9.14 -6.56
CA ILE A 324 -38.88 8.05 -5.60
C ILE A 324 -39.67 6.92 -6.28
N LEU A 325 -39.07 5.73 -6.33
CA LEU A 325 -39.66 4.53 -6.91
C LEU A 325 -40.36 3.70 -5.82
N PRO A 326 -41.28 2.79 -6.21
CA PRO A 326 -41.82 1.78 -5.30
C PRO A 326 -40.66 0.99 -4.67
N CYS A 327 -40.75 0.69 -3.36
CA CYS A 327 -39.68 0.15 -2.51
C CYS A 327 -38.68 1.17 -1.93
N GLU A 328 -39.05 2.45 -1.85
CA GLU A 328 -38.25 3.50 -1.19
C GLU A 328 -36.85 3.68 -1.79
N THR A 329 -36.72 3.43 -3.10
CA THR A 329 -35.49 3.68 -3.84
C THR A 329 -35.55 5.05 -4.51
N LEU A 330 -34.42 5.76 -4.51
CA LEU A 330 -34.28 7.08 -5.13
C LEU A 330 -33.56 6.93 -6.46
N GLU A 331 -34.26 7.26 -7.54
CA GLU A 331 -33.69 7.40 -8.87
C GLU A 331 -33.22 8.84 -9.08
N LEU A 332 -31.94 9.01 -9.41
CA LEU A 332 -31.34 10.29 -9.74
C LEU A 332 -30.82 10.27 -11.17
N ASN A 333 -31.22 11.28 -11.95
CA ASN A 333 -30.76 11.49 -13.31
C ASN A 333 -29.89 12.73 -13.36
N PHE A 334 -28.66 12.57 -13.84
CA PHE A 334 -27.66 13.62 -13.97
C PHE A 334 -27.45 14.03 -15.43
N SER A 335 -27.10 15.30 -15.64
CA SER A 335 -26.63 15.79 -16.93
C SER A 335 -25.27 15.20 -17.26
N LYS A 336 -25.12 14.62 -18.44
CA LYS A 336 -23.90 13.96 -18.89
C LYS A 336 -23.35 14.65 -20.15
N ASN A 337 -22.03 14.82 -20.22
CA ASN A 337 -21.35 15.26 -21.43
C ASN A 337 -21.24 14.10 -22.44
N THR A 338 -21.49 14.36 -23.71
CA THR A 338 -21.45 13.37 -24.80
C THR A 338 -20.10 12.67 -24.95
N GLY A 339 -19.01 13.33 -24.54
CA GLY A 339 -17.66 12.72 -24.53
C GLY A 339 -17.40 11.71 -23.41
N LEU A 340 -18.31 11.53 -22.44
CA LEU A 340 -18.15 10.57 -21.35
C LEU A 340 -18.71 9.20 -21.77
N GLU A 341 -17.83 8.26 -22.10
CA GLU A 341 -18.23 6.87 -22.35
C GLU A 341 -18.05 6.00 -21.09
N TYR A 342 -19.03 5.15 -20.82
CA TYR A 342 -18.96 4.17 -19.73
C TYR A 342 -19.59 2.85 -20.16
N SER A 343 -19.09 1.75 -19.62
CA SER A 343 -19.62 0.42 -19.86
C SER A 343 -20.79 0.13 -18.90
N PRO A 344 -21.70 -0.81 -19.25
CA PRO A 344 -22.67 -1.33 -18.29
C PRO A 344 -21.97 -1.78 -17.00
N THR A 345 -22.66 -1.68 -15.86
CA THR A 345 -22.15 -1.98 -14.51
C THR A 345 -21.00 -1.11 -14.02
N SER A 346 -20.70 0.01 -14.69
CA SER A 346 -19.74 0.99 -14.18
C SER A 346 -20.27 1.65 -12.90
N ILE A 347 -19.34 2.06 -12.05
CA ILE A 347 -19.64 2.72 -10.77
C ILE A 347 -19.26 4.20 -10.86
N ILE A 348 -20.13 5.06 -10.35
CA ILE A 348 -19.87 6.49 -10.15
C ILE A 348 -19.78 6.80 -8.65
N PHE A 349 -18.89 7.71 -8.28
CA PHE A 349 -18.81 8.23 -6.91
C PHE A 349 -19.54 9.56 -6.83
N ILE A 350 -20.51 9.66 -5.92
CA ILE A 350 -21.32 10.86 -5.72
C ILE A 350 -21.00 11.45 -4.35
N ASN A 351 -20.80 12.77 -4.32
CA ASN A 351 -20.73 13.55 -3.09
C ASN A 351 -21.86 14.60 -3.11
N VAL A 352 -22.57 14.72 -1.99
CA VAL A 352 -23.62 15.72 -1.79
C VAL A 352 -23.16 16.65 -0.65
N PRO A 353 -22.58 17.82 -0.97
CA PRO A 353 -21.96 18.70 0.02
C PRO A 353 -22.90 19.20 1.13
N SER A 354 -24.22 19.22 0.89
CA SER A 354 -25.23 19.58 1.89
C SER A 354 -25.39 18.52 2.98
N ILE A 355 -25.03 17.26 2.71
CA ILE A 355 -25.08 16.15 3.67
C ILE A 355 -23.70 15.93 4.28
N SER A 356 -22.68 15.80 3.43
CA SER A 356 -21.30 15.58 3.87
C SER A 356 -20.30 16.19 2.89
N LYS A 357 -19.36 16.98 3.42
CA LYS A 357 -18.30 17.61 2.61
C LYS A 357 -17.19 16.64 2.19
N LEU A 358 -17.04 15.51 2.87
CA LEU A 358 -15.88 14.62 2.71
C LEU A 358 -16.23 13.23 2.19
N GLN A 359 -17.48 12.78 2.35
CA GLN A 359 -17.87 11.41 2.01
C GLN A 359 -18.25 11.28 0.53
N TRP A 360 -17.62 10.34 -0.15
CA TRP A 360 -17.92 9.96 -1.53
C TRP A 360 -18.50 8.55 -1.53
N HIS A 361 -19.70 8.40 -2.06
CA HIS A 361 -20.43 7.13 -2.04
C HIS A 361 -20.47 6.51 -3.45
N PRO A 362 -20.05 5.24 -3.60
CA PRO A 362 -20.12 4.53 -4.87
C PRO A 362 -21.54 4.08 -5.17
N TYR A 363 -22.00 4.33 -6.40
CA TYR A 363 -23.26 3.80 -6.90
C TYR A 363 -23.11 3.25 -8.31
N THR A 364 -23.84 2.18 -8.60
CA THR A 364 -23.86 1.57 -9.93
C THR A 364 -24.70 2.41 -10.89
N ILE A 365 -24.15 2.68 -12.08
CA ILE A 365 -24.86 3.37 -13.15
C ILE A 365 -25.89 2.41 -13.76
N THR A 366 -27.14 2.84 -13.88
CA THR A 366 -28.25 2.06 -14.45
C THR A 366 -28.56 2.42 -15.90
N SER A 367 -28.19 3.63 -16.34
CA SER A 367 -28.33 4.10 -17.72
C SER A 367 -27.34 3.44 -18.68
N ASN A 368 -27.60 3.54 -19.99
CA ASN A 368 -26.69 3.05 -21.04
C ASN A 368 -26.08 4.20 -21.82
N SER A 369 -24.74 4.27 -21.88
CA SER A 369 -24.02 5.37 -22.53
C SER A 369 -24.37 5.59 -24.00
N ASN A 370 -24.75 4.54 -24.74
CA ASN A 370 -25.05 4.60 -26.17
C ASN A 370 -26.51 4.97 -26.46
N LEU A 371 -27.43 4.58 -25.56
CA LEU A 371 -28.86 4.87 -25.70
C LEU A 371 -29.19 6.26 -25.13
N GLU A 372 -28.46 6.68 -24.09
CA GLU A 372 -28.70 7.91 -23.35
C GLU A 372 -27.41 8.77 -23.35
N PRO A 373 -27.13 9.49 -24.45
CA PRO A 373 -25.87 10.21 -24.63
C PRO A 373 -25.73 11.41 -23.67
N GLU A 374 -26.85 12.01 -23.25
CA GLU A 374 -26.89 13.23 -22.43
C GLU A 374 -27.34 12.99 -20.98
N LYS A 375 -27.68 11.75 -20.63
CA LYS A 375 -28.18 11.39 -19.29
C LYS A 375 -27.34 10.30 -18.65
N LEU A 376 -27.22 10.38 -17.32
CA LEU A 376 -26.63 9.35 -16.49
C LEU A 376 -27.56 9.10 -15.30
N SER A 377 -27.98 7.85 -15.12
CA SER A 377 -28.97 7.45 -14.13
C SER A 377 -28.36 6.55 -13.08
N VAL A 378 -28.77 6.77 -11.83
CA VAL A 378 -28.35 5.99 -10.67
C VAL A 378 -29.57 5.71 -9.80
N VAL A 379 -29.65 4.48 -9.26
CA VAL A 379 -30.68 4.09 -8.30
C VAL A 379 -30.04 3.83 -6.94
N ILE A 380 -30.55 4.51 -5.91
CA ILE A 380 -30.04 4.48 -4.54
C ILE A 380 -31.08 3.80 -3.64
N GLY A 381 -30.66 2.78 -2.89
CA GLY A 381 -31.51 2.09 -1.91
C GLY A 381 -31.37 2.65 -0.50
N ARG A 382 -32.35 2.39 0.38
CA ARG A 382 -32.44 2.90 1.76
C ARG A 382 -31.27 2.49 2.70
N GLY A 383 -30.43 1.54 2.30
CA GLY A 383 -29.28 1.06 3.07
C GLY A 383 -27.90 1.41 2.49
N GLY A 384 -27.86 2.31 1.49
CA GLY A 384 -26.64 2.72 0.77
C GLY A 384 -26.11 4.08 1.21
#